data_AF-A0A944MX58-F1
#
_entry.id   AF-A0A944MX58-F1
#
_cell.length_a   1.000
_cell.length_b   1.000
_cell.length_c   1.000
_cell.angle_alpha   90.00
_cell.angle_beta   90.00
_cell.angle_gamma   90.00
#
_symmetry.space_group_name_H-M   'P 1'
#
loop_
_entity.id
_entity.type
_entity.pdbx_description
1 polymer ?
#
loop_
_entity_poly.entity_id
_entity_poly.type
_entity_poly.pdbx_seq_one_letter_code
_entity_poly.pdbx_strand_id
1 'polypeptide(L)'
;ERHTDRLMPRTESRPLAAGRLSRRTAWMLVAGSFLGGSGCVWLAGNWQAACVAIGTWVLYVTVYTPLKKFTSLNTAVGAVAGSLPVAIGWFAVDGQQQFLAGNASATLAVAALGTVLYLWQFPHFMAIAWLYRDQYRLAGLKMLTVTDPSGLRAAGQSLAASLAMVPVSLSMAVPSGSIRMFLAAALASTLYVLVSVNFAFRRDDRSARILLFASLGVLLILMTSAIAFSSPKVLSG
;
A
#
# COMPACT_ATOMS: atom_id res chain seq x y z
N GLU A 1 -3.67 8.23 17.87
CA GLU A 1 -2.57 7.25 17.94
C GLU A 1 -1.67 7.42 19.16
N ARG A 2 -1.25 8.63 19.57
CA ARG A 2 -0.34 8.81 20.74
C ARG A 2 -0.68 8.00 22.02
N HIS A 3 -1.98 7.87 22.33
CA HIS A 3 -2.45 7.15 23.52
C HIS A 3 -2.48 5.64 23.29
N THR A 4 -2.88 5.19 22.11
CA THR A 4 -2.93 3.77 21.74
C THR A 4 -1.53 3.19 21.53
N ASP A 5 -0.61 4.01 21.00
CA ASP A 5 0.77 3.59 20.75
C ASP A 5 1.54 3.29 22.04
N ARG A 6 1.19 3.95 23.15
CA ARG A 6 1.71 3.67 24.50
C ARG A 6 1.36 2.28 25.02
N LEU A 7 0.33 1.65 24.46
CA LEU A 7 -0.19 0.35 24.91
C LEU A 7 0.40 -0.81 24.12
N MET A 8 1.30 -0.55 23.17
CA MET A 8 1.91 -1.56 22.31
C MET A 8 3.44 -1.50 22.45
N PRO A 9 4.11 -2.58 22.90
CA PRO A 9 5.57 -2.61 23.10
C PRO A 9 6.38 -2.15 21.87
N ARG A 10 5.88 -2.41 20.66
CA ARG A 10 6.54 -1.99 19.43
C ARG A 10 6.53 -0.46 19.21
N THR A 11 5.54 0.25 19.75
CA THR A 11 5.29 1.65 19.43
C THR A 11 5.33 2.59 20.64
N GLU A 12 5.44 2.06 21.85
CA GLU A 12 5.49 2.84 23.08
C GLU A 12 6.67 3.82 23.10
N SER A 13 7.77 3.45 22.44
CA SER A 13 8.98 4.25 22.33
C SER A 13 8.90 5.36 21.28
N ARG A 14 7.80 5.49 20.51
CA ARG A 14 7.66 6.57 19.51
C ARG A 14 7.69 7.96 20.16
N PRO A 15 8.25 9.01 19.52
CA PRO A 15 8.50 10.31 20.16
C PRO A 15 7.28 10.94 20.86
N LEU A 16 6.09 10.86 20.25
CA LEU A 16 4.84 11.39 20.83
C LEU A 16 4.23 10.49 21.92
N ALA A 17 4.42 9.17 21.82
CA ALA A 17 3.95 8.21 22.83
C ALA A 17 4.85 8.27 24.09
N ALA A 18 6.16 8.37 23.90
CA ALA A 18 7.15 8.50 24.97
C ALA A 18 7.23 9.90 25.58
N GLY A 19 6.50 10.89 25.04
CA GLY A 19 6.51 12.27 25.55
C GLY A 19 7.79 13.07 25.22
N ARG A 20 8.68 12.54 24.38
CA ARG A 20 9.93 13.22 23.95
C ARG A 20 9.70 14.36 22.97
N LEU A 21 8.51 14.45 22.37
CA LEU A 21 8.13 15.54 21.46
C LEU A 21 6.88 16.25 21.98
N SER A 22 6.95 17.58 22.12
CA SER A 22 5.80 18.38 22.54
C SER A 22 4.70 18.38 21.48
N ARG A 23 3.44 18.53 21.90
CA ARG A 23 2.29 18.62 20.98
C ARG A 23 2.42 19.82 20.03
N ARG A 24 2.94 20.94 20.53
CA ARG A 24 3.13 22.17 19.72
C ARG A 24 4.18 21.94 18.64
N THR A 25 5.32 21.35 18.99
CA THR A 25 6.38 21.00 18.03
C THR A 25 5.89 20.04 16.96
N ALA A 26 5.11 19.03 17.35
CA ALA A 26 4.53 18.09 16.39
C ALA A 26 3.59 18.79 15.40
N TRP A 27 2.71 19.69 15.85
CA TRP A 27 1.85 20.45 14.94
C TRP A 27 2.63 21.37 14.00
N MET A 28 3.69 22.02 14.49
CA MET A 28 4.55 22.85 13.64
C MET A 28 5.24 22.01 12.55
N LEU A 29 5.74 20.81 12.90
CA LEU A 29 6.32 19.88 11.93
C LEU A 29 5.29 19.39 10.91
N VAL A 30 4.06 19.10 11.34
CA VAL A 30 2.98 18.71 10.43
C VAL A 30 2.64 19.84 9.47
N ALA A 31 2.45 21.07 9.97
CA ALA A 31 2.15 22.23 9.12
C ALA A 31 3.30 22.52 8.14
N GLY A 32 4.55 22.54 8.62
CA GLY A 32 5.72 22.78 7.79
C GLY A 32 5.93 21.71 6.73
N SER A 33 5.84 20.43 7.09
CA SER A 33 5.99 19.33 6.13
C SER A 33 4.82 19.22 5.15
N PHE A 34 3.59 19.53 5.58
CA PHE A 34 2.42 19.57 4.71
C PHE A 34 2.53 20.70 3.68
N LEU A 35 2.80 21.92 4.11
CA LEU A 35 2.96 23.07 3.21
C LEU A 35 4.17 22.92 2.29
N GLY A 36 5.32 22.55 2.87
CA GLY A 36 6.56 22.33 2.13
C GLY A 36 6.43 21.19 1.12
N GLY A 37 5.91 20.03 1.54
CA GLY A 37 5.69 18.88 0.67
C GLY A 37 4.69 19.17 -0.45
N SER A 38 3.57 19.81 -0.14
CA SER A 38 2.58 20.20 -1.16
C SER A 38 3.14 21.22 -2.14
N GLY A 39 3.93 22.20 -1.65
CA GLY A 39 4.65 23.16 -2.48
C GLY A 39 5.67 22.49 -3.39
N CYS A 40 6.45 21.54 -2.87
CA CYS A 40 7.41 20.77 -3.68
C CYS A 40 6.72 19.99 -4.81
N VAL A 41 5.60 19.30 -4.52
CA VAL A 41 4.86 18.56 -5.56
C VAL A 41 4.28 19.50 -6.60
N TRP A 42 3.76 20.66 -6.18
CA TRP A 42 3.23 21.65 -7.11
C TRP A 42 4.31 22.23 -8.02
N LEU A 43 5.46 22.62 -7.46
CA LEU A 43 6.56 23.25 -8.19
C LEU A 43 7.34 22.26 -9.08
N ALA A 44 7.56 21.03 -8.62
CA ALA A 44 8.31 20.01 -9.37
C ALA A 44 7.45 19.26 -10.38
N GLY A 45 6.13 19.17 -10.14
CA GLY A 45 5.17 18.58 -11.06
C GLY A 45 4.18 19.64 -11.53
N ASN A 46 2.96 19.61 -10.97
CA ASN A 46 1.90 20.53 -11.32
C ASN A 46 0.80 20.55 -10.24
N TRP A 47 -0.21 21.41 -10.43
CA TRP A 47 -1.29 21.61 -9.46
C TRP A 47 -2.16 20.35 -9.29
N GLN A 48 -2.32 19.55 -10.35
CA GLN A 48 -3.11 18.33 -10.37
C GLN A 48 -2.47 17.27 -9.48
N ALA A 49 -1.16 17.04 -9.65
CA ALA A 49 -0.38 16.16 -8.78
C ALA A 49 -0.43 16.61 -7.31
N ALA A 50 -0.34 17.92 -7.06
CA ALA A 50 -0.46 18.48 -5.73
C ALA A 50 -1.85 18.24 -5.12
N CYS A 51 -2.93 18.39 -5.90
CA CYS A 51 -4.29 18.07 -5.45
C CYS A 51 -4.44 16.59 -5.07
N VAL A 52 -3.89 15.66 -5.87
CA VAL A 52 -3.93 14.23 -5.53
C VAL A 52 -3.09 13.94 -4.29
N ALA A 53 -1.94 14.59 -4.12
CA ALA A 53 -1.10 14.45 -2.93
C ALA A 53 -1.79 14.96 -1.65
N ILE A 54 -2.40 16.14 -1.71
CA ILE A 54 -3.18 16.71 -0.60
C ILE A 54 -4.39 15.82 -0.30
N GLY A 55 -5.12 15.37 -1.32
CA GLY A 55 -6.24 14.44 -1.15
C GLY A 55 -5.82 13.12 -0.49
N THR A 56 -4.66 12.58 -0.87
CA THR A 56 -4.06 11.39 -0.24
C THR A 56 -3.73 11.63 1.23
N TRP A 57 -3.15 12.78 1.55
CA TRP A 57 -2.86 13.17 2.93
C TRP A 57 -4.13 13.30 3.77
N VAL A 58 -5.16 13.97 3.24
CA VAL A 58 -6.46 14.13 3.91
C VAL A 58 -7.11 12.76 4.14
N LEU A 59 -7.17 11.91 3.12
CA LEU A 59 -7.68 10.54 3.23
C LEU A 59 -6.95 9.76 4.33
N TYR A 60 -5.62 9.85 4.36
CA TYR A 60 -4.81 9.14 5.34
C TYR A 60 -5.08 9.63 6.78
N VAL A 61 -4.98 10.95 6.99
CA VAL A 61 -5.02 11.54 8.35
C VAL A 61 -6.45 11.59 8.90
N THR A 62 -7.43 11.95 8.08
CA THR A 62 -8.81 12.23 8.54
C THR A 62 -9.75 11.05 8.42
N VAL A 63 -9.49 10.11 7.50
CA VAL A 63 -10.35 8.93 7.31
C VAL A 63 -9.66 7.68 7.84
N TYR A 64 -8.53 7.27 7.24
CA TYR A 64 -7.86 6.02 7.60
C TYR A 64 -7.46 5.94 9.08
N THR A 65 -6.75 6.95 9.59
CA THR A 65 -6.23 6.95 10.97
C THR A 65 -7.32 6.78 12.04
N PRO A 66 -8.43 7.54 12.05
CA PRO A 66 -9.50 7.32 13.02
C PRO A 66 -10.23 5.99 12.81
N LEU A 67 -10.42 5.53 11.56
CA LEU A 67 -11.12 4.29 11.25
C LEU A 67 -10.54 3.07 11.99
N LYS A 68 -9.23 3.06 12.28
CA LYS A 68 -8.57 1.99 13.06
C LYS A 68 -9.24 1.69 14.41
N LYS A 69 -9.94 2.67 15.00
CA LYS A 69 -10.65 2.50 16.27
C LYS A 69 -12.10 2.02 16.11
N PHE A 70 -12.67 2.15 14.92
CA PHE A 70 -14.09 1.93 14.68
C PHE A 70 -14.37 0.66 13.90
N THR A 71 -13.54 0.34 12.90
CA THR A 71 -13.82 -0.75 11.95
C THR A 71 -12.56 -1.38 11.36
N SER A 72 -12.64 -2.67 11.01
CA SER A 72 -11.60 -3.39 10.27
C SER A 72 -11.45 -2.91 8.82
N LEU A 73 -12.38 -2.10 8.32
CA LEU A 73 -12.28 -1.45 7.00
C LEU A 73 -11.13 -0.46 6.90
N ASN A 74 -10.50 -0.10 8.03
CA ASN A 74 -9.31 0.74 8.04
C ASN A 74 -8.23 0.22 7.09
N THR A 75 -8.01 -1.10 6.97
CA THR A 75 -6.99 -1.64 6.07
C THR A 75 -7.31 -1.31 4.60
N ALA A 76 -8.57 -1.41 4.19
CA ALA A 76 -8.95 -1.12 2.80
C ALA A 76 -8.79 0.36 2.48
N VAL A 77 -9.25 1.26 3.37
CA VAL A 77 -9.08 2.72 3.18
C VAL A 77 -7.61 3.12 3.21
N GLY A 78 -6.82 2.53 4.11
CA GLY A 78 -5.38 2.71 4.16
C GLY A 78 -4.70 2.24 2.88
N ALA A 79 -5.18 1.13 2.29
CA ALA A 79 -4.64 0.61 1.05
C ALA A 79 -4.90 1.53 -0.15
N VAL A 80 -6.06 2.20 -0.20
CA VAL A 80 -6.31 3.25 -1.19
C VAL A 80 -5.29 4.38 -1.03
N ALA A 81 -5.14 4.91 0.19
CA ALA A 81 -4.16 5.97 0.44
C ALA A 81 -2.72 5.53 0.09
N GLY A 82 -2.37 4.26 0.33
CA GLY A 82 -1.06 3.70 0.04
C GLY A 82 -0.78 3.46 -1.45
N SER A 83 -1.80 3.33 -2.31
CA SER A 83 -1.61 3.13 -3.75
C SER A 83 -1.62 4.43 -4.56
N LEU A 84 -2.25 5.49 -4.05
CA LEU A 84 -2.32 6.81 -4.70
C LEU A 84 -0.96 7.47 -5.03
N PRO A 85 0.18 7.20 -4.36
CA PRO A 85 1.48 7.70 -4.80
C PRO A 85 1.83 7.40 -6.26
N VAL A 86 1.33 6.30 -6.82
CA VAL A 86 1.49 5.98 -8.26
C VAL A 86 0.78 7.02 -9.14
N ALA A 87 -0.44 7.41 -8.77
CA ALA A 87 -1.18 8.44 -9.48
C ALA A 87 -0.54 9.83 -9.32
N ILE A 88 -0.01 10.16 -8.13
CA ILE A 88 0.72 11.41 -7.90
C ILE A 88 1.92 11.50 -8.86
N GLY A 89 2.73 10.45 -8.94
CA GLY A 89 3.89 10.40 -9.83
C GLY A 89 3.52 10.51 -11.32
N TRP A 90 2.45 9.83 -11.74
CA TRP A 90 1.98 9.90 -13.13
C TRP A 90 1.43 11.28 -13.49
N PHE A 91 0.61 11.88 -12.61
CA PHE A 91 0.10 13.23 -12.85
C PHE A 91 1.18 14.29 -12.80
N ALA A 92 2.26 14.10 -12.04
CA ALA A 92 3.36 15.06 -11.95
C ALA A 92 4.11 15.29 -13.27
N VAL A 93 4.02 14.34 -14.22
CA VAL A 93 4.62 14.45 -15.56
C VAL A 93 3.56 14.86 -16.59
N ASP A 94 2.99 13.91 -17.32
CA ASP A 94 2.05 14.12 -18.41
C ASP A 94 0.78 13.25 -18.31
N GLY A 95 0.52 12.67 -17.13
CA GLY A 95 -0.57 11.70 -16.95
C GLY A 95 -1.96 12.25 -17.24
N GLN A 96 -2.23 13.53 -16.97
CA GLN A 96 -3.53 14.12 -17.31
C GLN A 96 -3.71 14.21 -18.83
N GLN A 97 -2.67 14.62 -19.55
CA GLN A 97 -2.68 14.74 -21.00
C GLN A 97 -2.85 13.35 -21.63
N GLN A 98 -2.14 12.34 -21.13
CA GLN A 98 -2.29 10.95 -21.57
C GLN A 98 -3.71 10.41 -21.32
N PHE A 99 -4.31 10.73 -20.17
CA PHE A 99 -5.69 10.35 -19.85
C PHE A 99 -6.70 11.02 -20.80
N LEU A 100 -6.60 12.33 -20.98
CA LEU A 100 -7.49 13.11 -21.85
C LEU A 100 -7.33 12.76 -23.33
N ALA A 101 -6.13 12.41 -23.75
CA ALA A 101 -5.85 11.92 -25.11
C ALA A 101 -6.36 10.48 -25.36
N GLY A 102 -6.94 9.82 -24.35
CA GLY A 102 -7.42 8.45 -24.47
C GLY A 102 -6.31 7.43 -24.64
N ASN A 103 -5.10 7.69 -24.13
CA ASN A 103 -3.99 6.73 -24.18
C ASN A 103 -4.28 5.55 -23.25
N ALA A 104 -4.97 4.55 -23.79
CA ALA A 104 -5.37 3.35 -23.07
C ALA A 104 -4.18 2.56 -22.53
N SER A 105 -3.05 2.53 -23.25
CA SER A 105 -1.85 1.79 -22.83
C SER A 105 -1.22 2.39 -21.57
N ALA A 106 -1.03 3.71 -21.55
CA ALA A 106 -0.47 4.39 -20.39
C ALA A 106 -1.42 4.38 -19.18
N THR A 107 -2.72 4.60 -19.43
CA THR A 107 -3.75 4.54 -18.39
C THR A 107 -3.82 3.13 -17.78
N LEU A 108 -3.73 2.08 -18.61
CA LEU A 108 -3.68 0.70 -18.15
C LEU A 108 -2.44 0.43 -17.30
N ALA A 109 -1.26 0.90 -17.71
CA ALA A 109 -0.01 0.69 -16.98
C ALA A 109 -0.10 1.23 -15.55
N VAL A 110 -0.58 2.47 -15.41
CA VAL A 110 -0.71 3.17 -14.13
C VAL A 110 -1.82 2.56 -13.27
N ALA A 111 -2.95 2.21 -13.88
CA ALA A 111 -4.04 1.52 -13.19
C ALA A 111 -3.62 0.14 -12.69
N ALA A 112 -2.90 -0.64 -13.51
CA ALA A 112 -2.37 -1.94 -13.13
C ALA A 112 -1.38 -1.82 -11.97
N LEU A 113 -0.40 -0.91 -12.07
CA LEU A 113 0.59 -0.69 -11.01
C LEU A 113 -0.07 -0.22 -9.70
N GLY A 114 -0.97 0.75 -9.75
CA GLY A 114 -1.71 1.24 -8.59
C GLY A 114 -2.57 0.14 -7.96
N THR A 115 -3.22 -0.69 -8.79
CA THR A 115 -4.05 -1.82 -8.31
C THR A 115 -3.19 -2.93 -7.71
N VAL A 116 -2.02 -3.23 -8.27
CA VAL A 116 -1.05 -4.14 -7.66
C VAL A 116 -0.64 -3.63 -6.28
N LEU A 117 -0.27 -2.35 -6.13
CA LEU A 117 0.09 -1.79 -4.82
C LEU A 117 -1.07 -1.82 -3.83
N TYR A 118 -2.30 -1.63 -4.30
CA TYR A 118 -3.50 -1.75 -3.47
C TYR A 118 -3.71 -3.20 -2.99
N LEU A 119 -3.71 -4.17 -3.91
CA LEU A 119 -3.96 -5.58 -3.61
C LEU A 119 -2.84 -6.21 -2.78
N TRP A 120 -1.58 -5.86 -3.09
CA TRP A 120 -0.40 -6.33 -2.37
C TRP A 120 -0.45 -6.01 -0.87
N GLN A 121 -1.08 -4.92 -0.49
CA GLN A 121 -1.13 -4.51 0.92
C GLN A 121 -1.96 -5.46 1.78
N PHE A 122 -2.94 -6.18 1.23
CA PHE A 122 -3.83 -7.00 2.05
C PHE A 122 -3.10 -8.19 2.69
N PRO A 123 -2.44 -9.11 1.96
CA PRO A 123 -1.77 -10.22 2.62
C PRO A 123 -0.61 -9.75 3.49
N HIS A 124 0.09 -8.68 3.10
CA HIS A 124 1.13 -8.04 3.90
C HIS A 124 0.58 -7.54 5.25
N PHE A 125 -0.48 -6.73 5.24
CA PHE A 125 -1.05 -6.17 6.46
C PHE A 125 -1.78 -7.21 7.30
N MET A 126 -2.41 -8.23 6.71
CA MET A 126 -3.03 -9.31 7.47
C MET A 126 -1.98 -10.15 8.21
N ALA A 127 -0.80 -10.36 7.62
CA ALA A 127 0.32 -10.98 8.32
C ALA A 127 0.77 -10.16 9.53
N ILE A 128 0.93 -8.84 9.39
CA ILE A 128 1.26 -7.93 10.50
C ILE A 128 0.15 -7.93 11.55
N ALA A 129 -1.11 -7.81 11.12
CA ALA A 129 -2.27 -7.82 11.99
C ALA A 129 -2.38 -9.12 12.79
N TRP A 130 -2.00 -10.25 12.19
CA TRP A 130 -1.93 -11.54 12.87
C TRP A 130 -0.82 -11.54 13.93
N LEU A 131 0.41 -11.21 13.55
CA LEU A 131 1.59 -11.26 14.44
C LEU A 131 1.47 -10.33 15.65
N TYR A 132 0.76 -9.21 15.51
CA TYR A 132 0.60 -8.21 16.57
C TYR A 132 -0.84 -8.12 17.09
N ARG A 133 -1.67 -9.14 16.85
CA ARG A 133 -3.10 -9.16 17.24
C ARG A 133 -3.35 -8.82 18.70
N ASP A 134 -2.52 -9.34 19.61
CA ASP A 134 -2.67 -9.06 21.04
C ASP A 134 -2.35 -7.61 21.40
N GLN A 135 -1.31 -7.03 20.77
CA GLN A 135 -0.97 -5.62 20.97
C GLN A 135 -2.09 -4.72 20.43
N TYR A 136 -2.63 -5.03 19.25
CA TYR A 136 -3.77 -4.30 18.69
C TYR A 136 -5.02 -4.40 19.58
N ARG A 137 -5.29 -5.58 20.14
CA ARG A 137 -6.39 -5.80 21.09
C ARG A 137 -6.22 -4.98 22.36
N LEU A 138 -5.02 -4.99 22.97
CA LEU A 138 -4.70 -4.19 24.16
C LEU A 138 -4.84 -2.69 23.88
N ALA A 139 -4.45 -2.24 22.68
CA ALA A 139 -4.58 -0.85 22.26
C ALA A 139 -6.02 -0.45 21.84
N GLY A 140 -6.98 -1.37 21.90
CA GLY A 140 -8.38 -1.13 21.52
C GLY A 140 -8.58 -0.91 20.01
N LEU A 141 -7.65 -1.36 19.16
CA LEU A 141 -7.72 -1.20 17.71
C LEU A 141 -8.54 -2.33 17.07
N LYS A 142 -9.42 -1.97 16.13
CA LYS A 142 -10.37 -2.88 15.47
C LYS A 142 -9.75 -3.48 14.20
N MET A 143 -8.60 -4.13 14.34
CA MET A 143 -8.00 -4.89 13.23
C MET A 143 -8.83 -6.14 12.94
N LEU A 144 -8.79 -6.64 11.69
CA LEU A 144 -9.60 -7.79 11.30
C LEU A 144 -9.31 -9.03 12.16
N THR A 145 -8.05 -9.25 12.52
CA THR A 145 -7.59 -10.32 13.42
C THR A 145 -7.98 -10.13 14.89
N VAL A 146 -8.40 -8.92 15.29
CA VAL A 146 -8.95 -8.64 16.62
C VAL A 146 -10.46 -8.83 16.62
N THR A 147 -11.15 -8.40 15.57
CA THR A 147 -12.60 -8.57 15.42
C THR A 147 -13.00 -10.00 15.03
N ASP A 148 -12.09 -10.75 14.41
CA ASP A 148 -12.19 -12.18 14.12
C ASP A 148 -10.89 -12.89 14.55
N PRO A 149 -10.83 -13.33 15.83
CA PRO A 149 -9.67 -14.01 16.38
C PRO A 149 -9.33 -15.35 15.71
N SER A 150 -10.29 -15.97 14.99
CA SER A 150 -10.06 -17.21 14.26
C SER A 150 -9.11 -17.03 13.07
N GLY A 151 -8.93 -15.79 12.62
CA GLY A 151 -8.13 -15.44 11.45
C GLY A 151 -8.76 -15.82 10.12
N LEU A 152 -9.96 -16.41 10.09
CA LEU A 152 -10.61 -16.85 8.84
C LEU A 152 -10.85 -15.69 7.89
N ARG A 153 -11.33 -14.55 8.38
CA ARG A 153 -11.57 -13.37 7.55
C ARG A 153 -10.26 -12.74 7.08
N ALA A 154 -9.23 -12.72 7.93
CA ALA A 154 -7.90 -12.24 7.55
C ALA A 154 -7.26 -13.12 6.48
N ALA A 155 -7.33 -14.45 6.65
CA ALA A 155 -6.91 -15.44 5.67
C ALA A 155 -7.66 -15.31 4.35
N GLY A 156 -8.99 -15.19 4.41
CA GLY A 156 -9.84 -15.02 3.23
C GLY A 156 -9.53 -13.73 2.48
N GLN A 157 -9.33 -12.61 3.18
CA GLN A 157 -8.95 -11.34 2.56
C GLN A 157 -7.57 -11.38 1.94
N SER A 158 -6.59 -12.02 2.60
CA SER A 158 -5.26 -12.27 2.02
C SER A 158 -5.35 -13.10 0.75
N LEU A 159 -6.06 -14.23 0.80
CA LEU A 159 -6.17 -15.13 -0.34
C LEU A 159 -6.88 -14.46 -1.51
N ALA A 160 -8.03 -13.84 -1.27
CA ALA A 160 -8.81 -13.13 -2.30
C ALA A 160 -7.98 -12.02 -2.96
N ALA A 161 -7.26 -11.20 -2.19
CA ALA A 161 -6.41 -10.16 -2.74
C ALA A 161 -5.22 -10.74 -3.54
N SER A 162 -4.57 -11.80 -3.04
CA SER A 162 -3.47 -12.45 -3.76
C SER A 162 -3.91 -13.08 -5.08
N LEU A 163 -5.10 -13.68 -5.13
CA LEU A 163 -5.70 -14.25 -6.34
C LEU A 163 -6.10 -13.14 -7.34
N ALA A 164 -6.75 -12.08 -6.85
CA ALA A 164 -7.10 -10.92 -7.67
C ALA A 164 -5.84 -10.21 -8.22
N MET A 165 -4.72 -10.27 -7.49
CA MET A 165 -3.48 -9.66 -7.94
C MET A 165 -2.90 -10.37 -9.16
N VAL A 166 -3.15 -11.67 -9.38
CA VAL A 166 -2.60 -12.44 -10.52
C VAL A 166 -2.95 -11.81 -11.87
N PRO A 167 -4.22 -11.65 -12.28
CA PRO A 167 -4.54 -11.04 -13.57
C PRO A 167 -4.05 -9.59 -13.66
N VAL A 168 -4.08 -8.84 -12.56
CA VAL A 168 -3.63 -7.45 -12.52
C VAL A 168 -2.11 -7.34 -12.73
N SER A 169 -1.31 -8.17 -12.07
CA SER A 169 0.14 -8.15 -12.25
C SER A 169 0.54 -8.61 -13.65
N LEU A 170 -0.15 -9.61 -14.22
CA LEU A 170 0.08 -10.03 -15.61
C LEU A 170 -0.25 -8.91 -16.60
N SER A 171 -1.29 -8.12 -16.35
CA SER A 171 -1.67 -6.98 -17.20
C SER A 171 -0.58 -5.91 -17.28
N MET A 172 0.35 -5.84 -16.31
CA MET A 172 1.49 -4.91 -16.35
C MET A 172 2.45 -5.18 -17.52
N ALA A 173 2.46 -6.40 -18.08
CA ALA A 173 3.28 -6.72 -19.25
C ALA A 173 2.64 -6.29 -20.58
N VAL A 174 1.33 -5.97 -20.59
CA VAL A 174 0.59 -5.64 -21.82
C VAL A 174 1.11 -4.35 -22.48
N PRO A 175 1.29 -3.22 -21.75
CA PRO A 175 1.78 -1.97 -22.35
C PRO A 175 3.19 -2.09 -22.96
N SER A 176 4.07 -2.89 -22.35
CA SER A 176 5.45 -3.04 -22.82
C SER A 176 5.65 -4.19 -23.82
N GLY A 177 4.71 -5.13 -23.90
CA GLY A 177 4.85 -6.38 -24.66
C GLY A 177 5.98 -7.29 -24.15
N SER A 178 6.50 -7.04 -22.94
CA SER A 178 7.71 -7.69 -22.46
C SER A 178 7.42 -9.07 -21.86
N ILE A 179 7.90 -10.13 -22.52
CA ILE A 179 7.83 -11.50 -21.98
C ILE A 179 8.57 -11.61 -20.63
N ARG A 180 9.64 -10.83 -20.43
CA ARG A 180 10.38 -10.80 -19.15
C ARG A 180 9.53 -10.22 -18.04
N MET A 181 8.78 -9.15 -18.30
CA MET A 181 7.83 -8.59 -17.33
C MET A 181 6.72 -9.59 -17.03
N PHE A 182 6.18 -10.25 -18.06
CA PHE A 182 5.14 -11.26 -17.91
C PHE A 182 5.59 -12.42 -16.99
N LEU A 183 6.77 -12.98 -17.24
CA LEU A 183 7.31 -14.08 -16.44
C LEU A 183 7.61 -13.65 -14.99
N ALA A 184 8.18 -12.45 -14.79
CA ALA A 184 8.41 -11.91 -13.47
C ALA A 184 7.10 -11.70 -12.69
N ALA A 185 6.08 -11.14 -13.35
CA ALA A 185 4.76 -10.94 -12.77
C ALA A 185 4.09 -12.27 -12.41
N ALA A 186 4.13 -13.25 -13.31
CA ALA A 186 3.58 -14.58 -13.09
C ALA A 186 4.25 -15.29 -11.90
N LEU A 187 5.58 -15.25 -11.83
CA LEU A 187 6.34 -15.85 -10.74
C LEU A 187 6.00 -15.17 -9.40
N ALA A 188 6.05 -13.83 -9.35
CA ALA A 188 5.80 -13.07 -8.14
C ALA A 188 4.37 -13.26 -7.63
N SER A 189 3.36 -13.20 -8.51
CA SER A 189 1.96 -13.39 -8.12
C SER A 189 1.67 -14.83 -7.69
N THR A 190 2.25 -15.82 -8.37
CA THR A 190 2.11 -17.24 -8.00
C THR A 190 2.72 -17.50 -6.63
N LEU A 191 3.95 -17.03 -6.39
CA LEU A 191 4.58 -17.12 -5.07
C LEU A 191 3.68 -16.49 -4.00
N TYR A 192 3.09 -15.34 -4.29
CA TYR A 192 2.24 -14.64 -3.34
C TYR A 192 0.95 -15.38 -3.01
N VAL A 193 0.33 -16.02 -3.99
CA VAL A 193 -0.81 -16.93 -3.78
C VAL A 193 -0.38 -18.12 -2.94
N LEU A 194 0.74 -18.78 -3.24
CA LEU A 194 1.21 -19.96 -2.50
C LEU A 194 1.43 -19.66 -1.01
N VAL A 195 2.08 -18.54 -0.68
CA VAL A 195 2.27 -18.16 0.73
C VAL A 195 0.98 -17.71 1.40
N SER A 196 0.04 -17.11 0.65
CA SER A 196 -1.28 -16.73 1.16
C SER A 196 -2.16 -17.95 1.44
N VAL A 197 -2.08 -18.98 0.58
CA VAL A 197 -2.71 -20.29 0.79
C VAL A 197 -2.13 -20.96 2.03
N ASN A 198 -0.80 -20.98 2.18
CA ASN A 198 -0.16 -21.53 3.38
C ASN A 198 -0.61 -20.81 4.67
N PHE A 199 -0.72 -19.48 4.65
CA PHE A 199 -1.29 -18.72 5.77
C PHE A 199 -2.77 -19.04 5.99
N ALA A 200 -3.56 -19.20 4.94
CA ALA A 200 -4.99 -19.50 5.05
C ALA A 200 -5.27 -20.87 5.70
N PHE A 201 -4.44 -21.87 5.40
CA PHE A 201 -4.55 -23.19 6.03
C PHE A 201 -3.99 -23.21 7.45
N ARG A 202 -2.75 -22.74 7.66
CA ARG A 202 -2.05 -22.88 8.94
C ARG A 202 -2.49 -21.86 9.99
N ARG A 203 -2.68 -20.60 9.59
CA ARG A 203 -3.06 -19.48 10.46
C ARG A 203 -2.26 -19.48 11.77
N ASP A 204 -0.94 -19.53 11.64
CA ASP A 204 0.00 -19.51 12.76
C ASP A 204 1.05 -18.41 12.57
N ASP A 205 1.81 -18.10 13.62
CA ASP A 205 2.81 -17.04 13.57
C ASP A 205 3.93 -17.33 12.56
N ARG A 206 4.22 -18.62 12.29
CA ARG A 206 5.24 -19.03 11.32
C ARG A 206 4.79 -18.69 9.89
N SER A 207 3.59 -19.11 9.51
CA SER A 207 3.00 -18.83 8.20
C SER A 207 2.77 -17.33 7.98
N ALA A 208 2.38 -16.58 9.02
CA ALA A 208 2.28 -15.12 8.96
C ALA A 208 3.65 -14.46 8.71
N ARG A 209 4.72 -14.89 9.38
CA ARG A 209 6.08 -14.36 9.10
C ARG A 209 6.54 -14.67 7.68
N ILE A 210 6.29 -15.89 7.20
CA ILE A 210 6.60 -16.26 5.82
C ILE A 210 5.86 -15.36 4.84
N LEU A 211 4.55 -15.17 5.03
CA LEU A 211 3.73 -14.28 4.21
C LEU A 211 4.26 -12.84 4.23
N LEU A 212 4.64 -12.34 5.42
CA LEU A 212 5.21 -11.00 5.58
C LEU A 212 6.51 -10.83 4.79
N PHE A 213 7.50 -11.71 4.95
CA PHE A 213 8.77 -11.59 4.25
C PHE A 213 8.63 -11.84 2.74
N ALA A 214 7.84 -12.84 2.35
CA ALA A 214 7.55 -13.11 0.95
C ALA A 214 6.89 -11.91 0.26
N SER A 215 5.98 -11.20 0.94
CA SER A 215 5.35 -10.00 0.39
C SER A 215 6.37 -8.92 0.02
N LEU A 216 7.43 -8.72 0.81
CA LEU A 216 8.49 -7.74 0.50
C LEU A 216 9.27 -8.17 -0.76
N GLY A 217 9.60 -9.46 -0.88
CA GLY A 217 10.25 -10.01 -2.07
C GLY A 217 9.39 -9.90 -3.32
N VAL A 218 8.10 -10.24 -3.23
CA VAL A 218 7.13 -10.11 -4.32
C VAL A 218 7.04 -8.68 -4.81
N LEU A 219 6.92 -7.71 -3.88
CA LEU A 219 6.87 -6.30 -4.25
C LEU A 219 8.18 -5.86 -4.92
N LEU A 220 9.33 -6.23 -4.36
CA LEU A 220 10.64 -5.86 -4.93
C LEU A 220 10.80 -6.41 -6.35
N ILE A 221 10.45 -7.67 -6.59
CA ILE A 221 10.48 -8.30 -7.91
C ILE A 221 9.60 -7.54 -8.89
N LEU A 222 8.35 -7.25 -8.51
CA LEU A 222 7.41 -6.54 -9.38
C LEU A 222 7.88 -5.11 -9.70
N MET A 223 8.34 -4.35 -8.69
CA MET A 223 8.77 -2.95 -8.89
C MET A 223 10.06 -2.87 -9.73
N THR A 224 11.05 -3.71 -9.43
CA THR A 224 12.30 -3.74 -10.20
C THR A 224 12.09 -4.23 -11.62
N SER A 225 11.24 -5.23 -11.82
CA SER A 225 10.88 -5.71 -13.16
C SER A 225 10.09 -4.67 -13.94
N ALA A 226 9.18 -3.94 -13.29
CA ALA A 226 8.45 -2.85 -13.91
C ALA A 226 9.41 -1.78 -14.44
N ILE A 227 10.40 -1.36 -13.64
CA ILE A 227 11.41 -0.38 -14.06
C ILE A 227 12.32 -0.93 -15.16
N ALA A 228 12.80 -2.17 -15.02
CA ALA A 228 13.77 -2.76 -15.94
C ALA A 228 13.16 -3.14 -17.30
N PHE A 229 11.85 -3.44 -17.33
CA PHE A 229 11.17 -4.00 -18.50
C PHE A 229 9.97 -3.17 -18.99
N SER A 230 9.68 -2.01 -18.39
CA SER A 230 8.83 -0.99 -19.01
C SER A 230 9.58 -0.41 -20.21
N SER A 231 9.17 -0.77 -21.42
CA SER A 231 9.86 -0.41 -22.65
C SER A 231 10.09 1.11 -22.78
N PRO A 232 11.33 1.56 -23.06
CA PRO A 232 11.62 2.92 -23.53
C PRO A 232 11.49 3.01 -25.06
N LYS A 233 10.32 2.70 -25.62
CA LYS A 233 10.07 2.79 -27.09
C LYS A 233 8.95 3.77 -27.46
N VAL A 234 8.89 4.91 -26.77
CA VAL A 234 8.04 6.06 -27.16
C VAL A 234 8.87 7.36 -27.31
N LEU A 235 10.19 7.33 -27.05
CA LEU A 235 11.07 8.51 -27.17
C LEU A 235 11.99 8.49 -28.40
N SER A 236 11.61 7.76 -29.46
CA SER A 236 12.26 7.84 -30.77
C SER A 236 11.20 7.99 -31.86
N GLY A 237 10.61 9.19 -31.90
CA GLY A 237 9.87 9.73 -33.04
C GLY A 237 10.44 11.10 -33.34
#